data_AF-A0A7J9VMH0-F1
#
_entry.id   AF-A0A7J9VMH0-F1
#
_cell.length_a   1.000
_cell.length_b   1.000
_cell.length_c   1.000
_cell.angle_alpha   90.00
_cell.angle_beta   90.00
_cell.angle_gamma   90.00
#
_symmetry.space_group_name_H-M   'P 1'
#
loop_
_entity.id
_entity.type
_entity.pdbx_description
1 polymer ?
#
loop_
_entity_poly.entity_id
_entity_poly.type
_entity_poly.pdbx_seq_one_letter_code
_entity_poly.pdbx_strand_id
1 'polypeptide(L)' 'LRQWKAAFLAYFTTNRASNGGTEAINGLIELHRRIARSFRNRDNYRLRMLLIGGGLNEVIPT' A
#
# COMPACT_ATOMS: atom_id res chain seq x y z
N LEU A 1 21.34 13.66 -12.15
CA LEU A 1 21.87 13.36 -10.80
C LEU A 1 21.64 14.46 -9.75
N ARG A 2 21.66 15.77 -10.06
CA ARG A 2 21.41 16.82 -9.05
C ARG A 2 19.98 16.83 -8.48
N GLN A 3 18.97 16.55 -9.31
CA GLN A 3 17.54 16.62 -8.95
C GLN A 3 17.17 15.73 -7.75
N TRP A 4 17.75 14.53 -7.65
CA TRP A 4 17.38 13.53 -6.64
C TRP A 4 18.40 13.42 -5.50
N LYS A 5 19.36 14.34 -5.42
CA LYS A 5 20.43 14.30 -4.42
C LYS A 5 19.89 14.23 -2.99
N ALA A 6 18.86 15.03 -2.67
CA ALA A 6 18.26 15.05 -1.34
C ALA A 6 17.59 13.71 -0.99
N ALA A 7 16.78 13.16 -1.90
CA ALA A 7 16.11 11.87 -1.70
C ALA A 7 17.11 10.72 -1.55
N PHE A 8 18.19 10.73 -2.34
CA PHE A 8 19.25 9.72 -2.24
C PHE A 8 19.99 9.80 -0.89
N LEU A 9 20.33 11.01 -0.43
CA LEU A 9 21.01 11.20 0.85
C LEU A 9 20.11 10.90 2.05
N ALA A 10 18.80 11.07 1.93
CA ALA A 10 17.85 10.80 2.99
C ALA A 10 17.92 9.35 3.50
N TYR A 11 18.26 8.37 2.64
CA TYR A 11 18.47 6.99 3.07
C TYR A 11 19.49 6.89 4.22
N PHE A 12 20.60 7.61 4.14
CA PHE A 12 21.66 7.54 5.15
C PHE A 12 21.31 8.29 6.44
N THR A 13 20.47 9.33 6.38
CA THR A 13 20.06 10.12 7.56
C THR A 13 18.80 9.59 8.24
N THR A 14 18.05 8.69 7.60
CA THR A 14 16.78 8.12 8.12
C THR A 14 16.93 6.70 8.62
N ASN A 15 18.12 6.31 9.10
CA ASN A 15 18.42 4.95 9.51
C ASN A 15 18.10 3.91 8.41
N ARG A 16 18.46 4.23 7.15
CA ARG A 16 18.24 3.37 5.98
C ARG A 16 16.77 3.12 5.67
N ALA A 17 15.88 4.07 5.98
CA ALA A 17 14.49 3.99 5.59
C ALA A 17 14.37 3.88 4.07
N SER A 18 13.48 3.00 3.61
CA SER A 18 13.29 2.70 2.19
C SER A 18 11.82 2.85 1.79
N ASN A 19 11.59 3.02 0.50
CA ASN A 19 10.24 3.01 -0.07
C ASN A 19 9.62 1.60 -0.17
N GLY A 20 10.35 0.56 0.28
CA GLY A 20 9.95 -0.83 0.07
C GLY A 20 8.60 -1.19 0.71
N GLY A 21 8.30 -0.64 1.90
CA GLY A 21 7.00 -0.84 2.55
C GLY A 21 5.84 -0.26 1.73
N THR A 22 6.02 0.96 1.20
CA THR A 22 5.04 1.60 0.32
C THR A 22 4.85 0.82 -0.97
N GLU A 23 5.95 0.35 -1.58
CA GLU A 23 5.93 -0.45 -2.80
C GLU A 23 5.25 -1.80 -2.61
N ALA A 24 5.45 -2.44 -1.45
CA ALA A 24 4.76 -3.68 -1.11
C ALA A 24 3.24 -3.48 -1.08
N ILE A 25 2.76 -2.39 -0.47
CA ILE A 25 1.33 -2.04 -0.47
C ILE A 25 0.83 -1.70 -1.88
N ASN A 26 1.59 -0.94 -2.67
CA ASN A 26 1.22 -0.64 -4.05
C ASN A 26 1.11 -1.91 -4.92
N GLY A 27 2.03 -2.86 -4.72
CA GLY A 27 1.99 -4.17 -5.37
C GLY A 27 0.72 -4.96 -5.02
N LEU A 28 0.30 -4.94 -3.75
CA LEU A 28 -0.95 -5.57 -3.32
C LEU A 28 -2.20 -4.93 -3.96
N ILE A 29 -2.23 -3.60 -4.05
CA ILE A 29 -3.30 -2.85 -4.73
C ILE A 29 -3.34 -3.21 -6.22
N GLU A 30 -2.18 -3.22 -6.88
CA GLU A 30 -2.10 -3.48 -8.31
C GLU A 30 -2.48 -4.92 -8.67
N LEU A 31 -1.98 -5.90 -7.91
CA LEU A 31 -2.36 -7.31 -8.04
C LEU A 31 -3.89 -7.47 -8.00
N HIS A 32 -4.53 -6.79 -7.05
CA HIS A 32 -5.97 -6.90 -6.90
C HIS A 32 -6.76 -6.19 -7.98
N ARG A 33 -6.30 -5.03 -8.44
CA ARG A 33 -6.93 -4.36 -9.58
C ARG A 33 -6.86 -5.21 -10.85
N ARG A 34 -5.77 -5.97 -11.05
CA ARG A 34 -5.61 -6.90 -12.18
C ARG A 34 -6.62 -8.06 -12.11
N ILE A 35 -6.83 -8.65 -10.93
CA ILE A 35 -7.75 -9.78 -10.75
C ILE A 35 -9.22 -9.33 -10.73
N ALA A 36 -9.53 -8.17 -10.14
CA ALA A 36 -10.90 -7.74 -9.87
C ALA A 36 -11.66 -7.12 -11.08
N ARG A 37 -11.03 -7.03 -12.27
CA ARG A 37 -11.66 -6.49 -13.51
C ARG A 37 -12.42 -5.16 -13.31
N SER A 38 -11.93 -4.33 -12.38
CA SER A 38 -12.49 -3.04 -11.93
C SER A 38 -13.86 -3.15 -11.25
N PHE A 39 -13.87 -3.11 -9.92
CA PHE A 39 -15.08 -2.75 -9.17
C PHE A 39 -15.53 -1.34 -9.56
N ARG A 40 -16.80 -1.19 -9.95
CA ARG A 40 -17.41 0.12 -10.23
C ARG A 40 -18.00 0.78 -8.99
N ASN A 41 -18.23 0.01 -7.93
CA ASN A 41 -18.75 0.48 -6.66
C ASN A 41 -17.59 0.64 -5.65
N ARG A 42 -17.51 1.83 -5.04
CA ARG A 42 -16.45 2.21 -4.09
C ARG A 42 -16.48 1.38 -2.81
N ASP A 43 -17.66 1.03 -2.29
CA ASP A 43 -17.81 0.28 -1.05
C ASP A 43 -17.30 -1.15 -1.21
N ASN A 44 -17.65 -1.80 -2.33
CA ASN A 44 -17.15 -3.13 -2.69
C ASN A 44 -15.63 -3.11 -2.93
N TYR A 45 -15.12 -2.05 -3.58
CA TYR A 45 -13.68 -1.86 -3.74
C TYR A 45 -12.98 -1.74 -2.38
N ARG A 46 -13.52 -0.92 -1.48
CA ARG A 46 -12.97 -0.72 -0.13
C ARG A 46 -12.98 -2.00 0.70
N LEU A 47 -14.08 -2.73 0.72
CA LEU A 47 -14.19 -4.02 1.43
C LEU A 47 -13.17 -5.03 0.91
N ARG A 48 -13.03 -5.13 -0.42
CA ARG A 48 -12.01 -5.99 -1.02
C ARG A 48 -10.60 -5.57 -0.57
N MET A 49 -10.26 -4.29 -0.67
CA MET A 49 -8.97 -3.76 -0.23
C MET A 49 -8.67 -4.06 1.24
N LEU A 50 -9.66 -3.97 2.12
CA LEU A 50 -9.54 -4.31 3.54
C LEU A 50 -9.33 -5.82 3.76
N LEU A 51 -10.05 -6.68 3.03
CA LEU A 51 -9.90 -8.14 3.12
C LEU A 51 -8.46 -8.58 2.80
N ILE A 52 -7.85 -7.96 1.81
CA ILE A 52 -6.50 -8.28 1.33
C ILE A 52 -5.43 -7.74 2.27
N GLY A 53 -5.63 -6.51 2.73
CA GLY A 53 -4.70 -5.83 3.64
C GLY A 53 -4.77 -6.33 5.07
N GLY A 54 -5.61 -7.33 5.37
CA GLY A 54 -5.82 -7.84 6.74
C GLY A 54 -6.56 -6.85 7.65
N GLY A 55 -7.27 -5.88 7.07
CA GLY A 55 -7.95 -4.80 7.80
C GLY A 55 -9.41 -5.11 8.18
N LEU A 56 -9.89 -6.34 7.97
CA LEU A 56 -11.19 -6.80 8.46
C LEU A 56 -11.05 -7.34 9.89
N ASN A 57 -10.70 -6.47 10.82
CA ASN A 57 -10.87 -6.81 12.22
C ASN A 57 -12.32 -6.52 12.59
N GLU A 58 -13.10 -7.57 12.90
CA GLU A 58 -14.32 -7.39 13.67
C GLU A 58 -13.91 -6.75 15.01
N VAL A 59 -14.52 -5.61 15.34
CA VAL A 59 -14.74 -5.30 16.75
C VAL A 59 -15.69 -6.39 17.23
N ILE A 60 -15.16 -7.51 17.70
CA ILE A 60 -15.92 -8.44 18.53
C ILE A 60 -16.14 -7.67 19.84
N PRO A 61 -17.36 -7.23 20.18
CA PRO A 61 -17.61 -6.70 21.50
C PRO A 61 -17.56 -7.91 22.44
N THR A 62 -16.48 -8.01 23.22
CA THR A 62 -16.44 -8.83 24.44
C THR A 62 -17.23 -8.15 25.53
#